data_AF-A0A2V6XEV6-F1
#
_entry.id   AF-A0A2V6XEV6-F1
#
_cell.length_a   1.000
_cell.length_b   1.000
_cell.length_c   1.000
_cell.angle_alpha   90.00
_cell.angle_beta   90.00
_cell.angle_gamma   90.00
#
_symmetry.space_group_name_H-M   'P 1'
#
loop_
_entity.id
_entity.type
_entity.pdbx_description
1 polymer ?
#
loop_
_entity_poly.entity_id
_entity_poly.type
_entity_poly.pdbx_seq_one_letter_code
_entity_poly.pdbx_strand_id
1 'polypeptide(L)'
;MASHGNGAHGARSRHLGDRRRGPLSRRAQSLHRGREHHGDLRRCEPHLDDPGRRALHRRGDDPEARVKRVALAAQRDLLALVLDTLVPASGEFPSAGAVALDHVLAVAATSLELESRLARTLQAVEEAARVDGTGDFARRGVDDRESILRRVEQSHPELFEVLVRHTYDGYYGHPTVIARLGLEPGPLHPRGHQVETAALPDLARVSARGPIYRQT
;
A
#
# COMPACT_ATOMS: atom_id res chain seq x y z
N MET A 1 50.54 38.57 -25.04
CA MET A 1 49.80 39.60 -25.82
C MET A 1 48.71 38.91 -26.63
N ALA A 2 47.43 39.21 -26.33
CA ALA A 2 46.31 39.09 -27.27
C ALA A 2 45.15 39.99 -26.76
N SER A 3 44.65 40.80 -27.68
CA SER A 3 43.62 41.86 -27.60
C SER A 3 42.23 41.32 -27.20
N HIS A 4 41.49 41.90 -26.26
CA HIS A 4 40.48 42.98 -26.41
C HIS A 4 39.60 42.97 -27.68
N GLY A 5 38.28 42.98 -27.46
CA GLY A 5 37.31 43.75 -28.27
C GLY A 5 36.27 42.94 -29.05
N ASN A 6 35.04 42.86 -28.55
CA ASN A 6 33.89 43.59 -29.11
C ASN A 6 32.54 43.09 -28.58
N GLY A 7 31.68 44.05 -28.23
CA GLY A 7 30.28 43.83 -27.93
C GLY A 7 29.33 44.37 -29.00
N ALA A 8 28.09 43.91 -28.86
CA ALA A 8 26.79 44.52 -29.19
C ALA A 8 26.19 44.47 -30.62
N HIS A 9 24.86 44.24 -30.59
CA HIS A 9 23.80 44.28 -31.63
C HIS A 9 23.62 43.00 -32.46
N GLY A 10 22.46 42.35 -32.60
CA GLY A 10 21.07 42.66 -32.26
C GLY A 10 20.17 42.39 -33.47
N ALA A 11 19.39 41.30 -33.51
CA ALA A 11 18.24 41.14 -34.42
C ALA A 11 17.28 39.98 -34.06
N ARG A 12 16.23 40.36 -33.32
CA ARG A 12 14.78 40.06 -33.50
C ARG A 12 14.31 38.61 -33.77
N SER A 13 13.60 38.12 -32.75
CA SER A 13 12.72 36.95 -32.72
C SER A 13 11.59 37.01 -33.77
N ARG A 14 11.37 35.91 -34.49
CA ARG A 14 10.22 35.73 -35.38
C ARG A 14 8.93 35.56 -34.57
N HIS A 15 7.92 36.34 -34.95
CA HIS A 15 6.53 36.25 -34.51
C HIS A 15 5.99 34.82 -34.54
N LEU A 16 5.58 34.31 -33.38
CA LEU A 16 4.56 33.27 -33.29
C LEU A 16 3.23 33.99 -32.97
N GLY A 17 2.32 33.90 -33.93
CA GLY A 17 1.01 34.54 -33.87
C GLY A 17 0.16 34.00 -32.72
N ASP A 18 -0.44 34.95 -32.02
CA ASP A 18 -1.45 34.79 -30.98
C ASP A 18 -2.72 34.15 -31.58
N ARG A 19 -2.96 32.86 -31.33
CA ARG A 19 -4.26 32.22 -31.58
C ARG A 19 -5.02 32.10 -30.27
N ARG A 20 -5.92 33.05 -30.04
CA ARG A 20 -7.00 32.95 -29.06
C ARG A 20 -7.83 31.69 -29.30
N ARG A 21 -7.75 30.71 -28.40
CA ARG A 21 -8.72 29.62 -28.31
C ARG A 21 -9.89 30.11 -27.46
N GLY A 22 -11.02 30.42 -28.10
CA GLY A 22 -12.29 30.63 -27.42
C GLY A 22 -12.85 29.29 -26.87
N PRO A 23 -13.76 29.34 -25.89
CA PRO A 23 -14.36 28.14 -25.30
C PRO A 23 -15.29 27.44 -26.32
N LEU A 24 -15.12 26.13 -26.46
CA LEU A 24 -15.98 25.28 -27.29
C LEU A 24 -17.27 24.94 -26.50
N SER A 25 -18.41 25.32 -27.06
CA SER A 25 -19.74 25.00 -26.55
C SER A 25 -19.98 23.48 -26.57
N ARG A 26 -20.25 22.88 -25.41
CA ARG A 26 -20.65 21.47 -25.30
C ARG A 26 -22.04 21.32 -25.93
N ARG A 27 -22.12 20.72 -27.12
CA ARG A 27 -23.38 20.42 -27.81
C ARG A 27 -24.13 19.36 -27.03
N ALA A 28 -25.38 19.64 -26.67
CA ALA A 28 -26.34 18.64 -26.21
C ALA A 28 -26.73 17.75 -27.39
N GLN A 29 -26.55 16.43 -27.26
CA GLN A 29 -27.12 15.46 -28.21
C GLN A 29 -27.81 14.33 -27.45
N SER A 30 -29.13 14.50 -27.37
CA SER A 30 -30.20 13.57 -27.75
C SER A 30 -30.01 12.06 -27.54
N LEU A 31 -30.84 11.56 -26.63
CA LEU A 31 -31.24 10.17 -26.46
C LEU A 31 -31.93 9.63 -27.72
N HIS A 32 -31.42 8.53 -28.28
CA HIS A 32 -32.19 7.70 -29.21
C HIS A 32 -32.22 6.24 -28.75
N ARG A 33 -33.46 5.76 -28.68
CA ARG A 33 -33.97 4.42 -28.40
C ARG A 33 -33.46 3.36 -29.37
N GLY A 34 -33.43 2.12 -28.90
CA GLY A 34 -33.39 0.93 -29.77
C GLY A 34 -33.78 -0.37 -29.06
N ARG A 35 -35.09 -0.57 -28.90
CA ARG A 35 -35.88 -1.84 -28.90
C ARG A 35 -35.30 -3.09 -28.22
N GLU A 36 -35.97 -3.52 -27.16
CA GLU A 36 -36.09 -4.95 -26.84
C GLU A 36 -37.56 -5.38 -26.89
N HIS A 37 -37.80 -6.45 -27.64
CA HIS A 37 -39.08 -7.12 -27.81
C HIS A 37 -39.32 -8.04 -26.60
N HIS A 38 -40.32 -7.78 -25.78
CA HIS A 38 -40.82 -8.76 -24.82
C HIS A 38 -41.86 -9.65 -25.50
N GLY A 39 -41.42 -10.85 -25.90
CA GLY A 39 -42.28 -11.95 -26.27
C GLY A 39 -42.83 -12.65 -25.03
N ASP A 40 -44.16 -12.72 -24.98
CA ASP A 40 -45.04 -13.72 -24.41
C ASP A 40 -44.58 -14.58 -23.21
N LEU A 41 -45.26 -14.31 -22.09
CA LEU A 41 -45.46 -15.20 -20.96
C LEU A 41 -46.20 -16.46 -21.41
N ARG A 42 -45.49 -17.60 -21.49
CA ARG A 42 -46.12 -18.93 -21.40
C ARG A 42 -45.48 -19.74 -20.28
N ARG A 43 -46.31 -19.95 -19.25
CA ARG A 43 -46.15 -20.98 -18.23
C ARG A 43 -46.01 -22.35 -18.92
N CYS A 44 -44.89 -23.01 -18.72
CA CYS A 44 -44.78 -24.47 -18.83
C CYS A 44 -43.91 -24.95 -17.67
N GLU A 45 -44.52 -25.69 -16.77
CA GLU A 45 -43.87 -26.49 -15.72
C GLU A 45 -42.95 -27.53 -16.36
N PRO A 46 -41.71 -27.71 -15.86
CA PRO A 46 -40.94 -28.91 -16.14
C PRO A 46 -41.23 -29.97 -15.07
N HIS A 47 -42.07 -30.92 -15.49
CA HIS A 47 -41.92 -32.37 -15.33
C HIS A 47 -40.89 -32.83 -14.28
N LEU A 48 -41.39 -33.32 -13.15
CA LEU A 48 -40.66 -34.23 -12.25
C LEU A 48 -40.40 -35.54 -13.01
N ASP A 49 -39.17 -36.05 -12.92
CA ASP A 49 -38.65 -37.31 -13.50
C ASP A 49 -37.75 -37.14 -14.73
N ASP A 50 -36.51 -36.72 -14.47
CA ASP A 50 -35.36 -37.05 -15.32
C ASP A 50 -34.17 -37.48 -14.43
N PRO A 51 -33.87 -38.79 -14.27
CA PRO A 51 -32.63 -39.23 -13.65
C PRO A 51 -31.51 -39.22 -14.71
N GLY A 52 -31.13 -38.01 -15.14
CA GLY A 52 -30.04 -37.77 -16.08
C GLY A 52 -28.66 -37.94 -15.44
N ARG A 53 -27.96 -39.00 -15.84
CA ARG A 53 -26.50 -39.23 -15.81
C ARG A 53 -25.67 -38.52 -14.71
N ARG A 54 -25.29 -39.32 -13.71
CA ARG A 54 -24.08 -39.19 -12.87
C ARG A 54 -22.92 -38.51 -13.62
N ALA A 55 -22.72 -37.22 -13.38
CA ALA A 55 -21.42 -36.58 -13.53
C ALA A 55 -20.64 -36.86 -12.25
N LEU A 56 -19.66 -37.78 -12.34
CA LEU A 56 -18.64 -37.98 -11.32
C LEU A 56 -17.73 -36.75 -11.28
N HIS A 57 -18.20 -35.64 -10.70
CA HIS A 57 -17.29 -34.64 -10.15
C HIS A 57 -16.80 -35.17 -8.80
N ARG A 58 -15.94 -36.19 -8.85
CA ARG A 58 -14.96 -36.41 -7.80
C ARG A 58 -14.06 -35.18 -7.84
N ARG A 59 -14.37 -34.17 -7.02
CA ARG A 59 -13.36 -33.18 -6.59
C ARG A 59 -12.20 -34.03 -6.07
N GLY A 60 -11.07 -33.97 -6.75
CA GLY A 60 -9.83 -34.48 -6.20
C GLY A 60 -9.65 -33.79 -4.87
N ASP A 61 -9.71 -34.55 -3.78
CA ASP A 61 -8.98 -34.22 -2.58
C ASP A 61 -7.50 -34.21 -2.98
N ASP A 62 -7.03 -33.08 -3.51
CA ASP A 62 -5.60 -32.85 -3.68
C ASP A 62 -4.98 -32.80 -2.27
N PRO A 63 -4.12 -33.76 -1.90
CA PRO A 63 -3.52 -33.80 -0.57
C PRO A 63 -2.58 -32.62 -0.29
N GLU A 64 -2.23 -31.83 -1.31
CA GLU A 64 -1.41 -30.61 -1.21
C GLU A 64 -2.16 -29.42 -0.58
N ALA A 65 -3.49 -29.44 -0.54
CA ALA A 65 -4.30 -28.34 0.01
C ALA A 65 -4.47 -28.40 1.54
N ARG A 66 -3.86 -29.37 2.22
CA ARG A 66 -3.86 -29.50 3.68
C ARG A 66 -2.65 -28.83 4.33
N VAL A 67 -2.21 -27.69 3.81
CA VAL A 67 -1.37 -26.77 4.58
C VAL A 67 -2.22 -26.33 5.78
N LYS A 68 -1.92 -26.84 6.97
CA LYS A 68 -2.56 -26.40 8.22
C LYS A 68 -2.45 -24.88 8.25
N ARG A 69 -3.58 -24.17 8.13
CA ARG A 69 -3.63 -22.73 8.36
C ARG A 69 -3.28 -22.50 9.82
N VAL A 70 -2.03 -22.14 10.08
CA VAL A 70 -1.62 -21.64 11.38
C VAL A 70 -2.11 -20.20 11.45
N ALA A 71 -2.90 -19.88 12.49
CA ALA A 71 -3.35 -18.51 12.73
C ALA A 71 -2.13 -17.63 13.05
N LEU A 72 -2.10 -16.41 12.52
CA LEU A 72 -0.95 -15.51 12.72
C LEU A 72 -0.69 -15.24 14.21
N ALA A 73 -1.74 -15.16 15.02
CA ALA A 73 -1.66 -14.97 16.46
C ALA A 73 -0.91 -16.11 17.19
N ALA A 74 -0.95 -17.34 16.66
CA ALA A 74 -0.19 -18.46 17.23
C ALA A 74 1.31 -18.35 16.96
N GLN A 75 1.73 -17.51 16.01
CA GLN A 75 3.12 -17.25 15.65
C GLN A 75 3.61 -15.89 16.18
N ARG A 76 2.99 -15.38 17.25
CA ARG A 76 3.28 -14.06 17.85
C ARG A 76 4.77 -13.85 18.13
N ASP A 77 5.43 -14.84 18.73
CA ASP A 77 6.84 -14.72 19.12
C ASP A 77 7.78 -14.69 17.91
N LEU A 78 7.49 -15.51 16.90
CA LEU A 78 8.22 -15.51 15.63
C LEU A 78 8.02 -14.16 14.92
N LEU A 79 6.78 -13.66 14.87
CA LEU A 79 6.49 -12.36 14.29
C LEU A 79 7.28 -11.26 15.00
N ALA A 80 7.27 -11.23 16.34
CA ALA A 80 8.02 -10.25 17.12
C ALA A 80 9.52 -10.24 16.76
N LEU A 81 10.14 -11.43 16.66
CA LEU A 81 11.55 -11.57 16.28
C LEU A 81 11.83 -11.08 14.86
N VAL A 82 10.92 -11.37 13.92
CA VAL A 82 11.04 -10.88 12.54
C VAL A 82 10.93 -9.36 12.51
N LEU A 83 9.98 -8.76 13.24
CA LEU A 83 9.83 -7.31 13.35
C LEU A 83 11.08 -6.67 13.98
N ASP A 84 11.63 -7.25 15.05
CA ASP A 84 12.88 -6.79 15.67
C ASP A 84 14.08 -6.86 14.74
N THR A 85 14.07 -7.79 13.78
CA THR A 85 15.12 -7.89 12.76
C THR A 85 14.95 -6.81 11.67
N LEU A 86 13.70 -6.43 11.34
CA LEU A 86 13.42 -5.35 10.39
C LEU A 86 13.74 -3.97 10.96
N VAL A 87 13.36 -3.72 12.21
CA VAL A 87 13.63 -2.46 12.92
C VAL A 87 14.15 -2.79 14.33
N PRO A 88 15.48 -2.89 14.49
CA PRO A 88 16.08 -3.17 15.78
C PRO A 88 15.96 -1.97 16.74
N ALA A 89 16.05 -2.24 18.03
CA ALA A 89 16.18 -1.17 19.02
C ALA A 89 17.49 -0.41 18.79
N SER A 90 17.42 0.92 18.80
CA SER A 90 18.59 1.78 18.57
C SER A 90 18.52 3.05 19.41
N GLY A 91 19.51 3.24 20.28
CA GLY A 91 19.54 4.39 21.20
C GLY A 91 18.27 4.48 22.03
N GLU A 92 17.55 5.59 21.91
CA GLU A 92 16.26 5.78 22.57
C GLU A 92 15.10 5.11 21.84
N PHE A 93 15.24 4.57 20.64
CA PHE A 93 14.11 4.00 19.88
C PHE A 93 13.86 2.52 20.23
N PRO A 94 12.59 2.12 20.45
CA PRO A 94 12.27 0.72 20.76
C PRO A 94 12.40 -0.14 19.49
N SER A 95 12.46 -1.46 19.64
CA SER A 95 12.40 -2.37 18.49
C SER A 95 10.96 -2.52 17.98
N ALA A 96 10.78 -2.90 16.72
CA ALA A 96 9.43 -3.04 16.16
C ALA A 96 8.62 -4.21 16.75
N GLY A 97 9.25 -5.28 17.20
CA GLY A 97 8.54 -6.34 17.92
C GLY A 97 7.90 -5.85 19.22
N ALA A 98 8.47 -4.82 19.86
CA ALA A 98 7.93 -4.24 21.08
C ALA A 98 6.74 -3.29 20.84
N VAL A 99 6.68 -2.58 19.70
CA VAL A 99 5.68 -1.52 19.47
C VAL A 99 4.75 -1.75 18.29
N ALA A 100 5.19 -2.45 17.25
CA ALA A 100 4.41 -2.67 16.02
C ALA A 100 3.65 -4.00 16.03
N LEU A 101 4.00 -4.95 16.91
CA LEU A 101 3.42 -6.29 16.95
C LEU A 101 1.89 -6.28 17.08
N ASP A 102 1.36 -5.54 18.05
CA ASP A 102 -0.08 -5.49 18.27
C ASP A 102 -0.81 -4.80 17.11
N HIS A 103 -0.19 -3.81 16.46
CA HIS A 103 -0.72 -3.21 15.24
C HIS A 103 -0.83 -4.23 14.11
N VAL A 104 0.26 -4.96 13.82
CA VAL A 104 0.27 -5.97 12.75
C VAL A 104 -0.78 -7.06 13.00
N LEU A 105 -0.89 -7.54 14.24
CA LEU A 105 -1.91 -8.53 14.63
C LEU A 105 -3.33 -7.96 14.49
N ALA A 106 -3.56 -6.72 14.90
CA ALA A 106 -4.86 -6.06 14.79
C ALA A 106 -5.29 -5.87 13.33
N VAL A 107 -4.39 -5.39 12.45
CA VAL A 107 -4.68 -5.22 11.03
C VAL A 107 -4.93 -6.58 10.37
N ALA A 108 -4.14 -7.61 10.69
CA ALA A 108 -4.36 -8.97 10.19
C ALA A 108 -5.75 -9.51 10.59
N ALA A 109 -6.21 -9.23 11.81
CA ALA A 109 -7.53 -9.67 12.28
C ALA A 109 -8.70 -9.04 11.48
N THR A 110 -8.48 -7.93 10.77
CA THR A 110 -9.52 -7.30 9.94
C THR A 110 -9.69 -7.95 8.56
N SER A 111 -8.73 -8.76 8.10
CA SER A 111 -8.75 -9.34 6.76
C SER A 111 -8.09 -10.72 6.71
N LEU A 112 -8.89 -11.75 6.40
CA LEU A 112 -8.42 -13.12 6.23
C LEU A 112 -7.36 -13.26 5.12
N GLU A 113 -7.45 -12.42 4.08
CA GLU A 113 -6.47 -12.40 3.00
C GLU A 113 -5.11 -11.89 3.53
N LEU A 114 -5.14 -10.79 4.29
CA LEU A 114 -3.94 -10.22 4.88
C LEU A 114 -3.30 -11.16 5.91
N GLU A 115 -4.11 -11.73 6.81
CA GLU A 115 -3.66 -12.75 7.76
C GLU A 115 -2.98 -13.91 7.03
N SER A 116 -3.59 -14.39 5.93
CA SER A 116 -3.02 -15.48 5.13
C SER A 116 -1.70 -15.09 4.45
N ARG A 117 -1.56 -13.86 3.96
CA ARG A 117 -0.29 -13.37 3.36
C ARG A 117 0.81 -13.28 4.42
N LEU A 118 0.52 -12.75 5.60
CA LEU A 118 1.48 -12.65 6.70
C LEU A 118 1.89 -14.04 7.22
N ALA A 119 0.93 -14.95 7.42
CA ALA A 119 1.21 -16.32 7.83
C ALA A 119 2.09 -17.07 6.81
N ARG A 120 1.84 -16.90 5.50
CA ARG A 120 2.71 -17.45 4.44
C ARG A 120 4.11 -16.85 4.47
N THR A 121 4.23 -15.55 4.77
CA THR A 121 5.52 -14.89 4.92
C THR A 121 6.31 -15.52 6.06
N LEU A 122 5.70 -15.71 7.24
CA LEU A 122 6.34 -16.36 8.38
C LEU A 122 6.69 -17.83 8.09
N GLN A 123 5.85 -18.53 7.35
CA GLN A 123 6.16 -19.89 6.89
C GLN A 123 7.39 -19.91 5.97
N ALA A 124 7.52 -18.95 5.06
CA ALA A 124 8.69 -18.82 4.18
C ALA A 124 9.97 -18.50 4.97
N VAL A 125 9.87 -17.68 6.02
CA VAL A 125 10.99 -17.41 6.95
C VAL A 125 11.45 -18.68 7.66
N GLU A 126 10.50 -19.43 8.21
CA GLU A 126 10.79 -20.71 8.87
C GLU A 126 11.41 -21.73 7.90
N GLU A 127 10.92 -21.81 6.68
CA GLU A 127 11.48 -22.70 5.66
C GLU A 127 12.90 -22.28 5.27
N ALA A 128 13.12 -20.98 5.02
CA ALA A 128 14.44 -20.43 4.71
C ALA A 128 15.43 -20.60 5.87
N ALA A 129 14.97 -20.68 7.12
CA ALA A 129 15.80 -20.96 8.28
C ALA A 129 16.21 -22.44 8.38
N ARG A 130 15.38 -23.38 7.87
CA ARG A 130 15.69 -24.82 7.87
C ARG A 130 16.71 -25.22 6.80
N VAL A 131 16.74 -24.51 5.67
CA VAL A 131 17.68 -24.80 4.57
C VAL A 131 19.14 -24.81 5.02
N ASP A 132 19.51 -23.93 5.97
CA ASP A 132 20.88 -23.84 6.46
C ASP A 132 21.22 -24.87 7.57
N GLY A 133 20.30 -25.78 7.91
CA GLY A 133 20.52 -26.91 8.83
C GLY A 133 20.76 -26.54 10.30
N THR A 134 20.70 -25.25 10.65
CA THR A 134 21.13 -24.71 11.95
C THR A 134 19.95 -24.33 12.87
N GLY A 135 18.79 -24.95 12.66
CA GLY A 135 17.60 -24.82 13.51
C GLY A 135 16.70 -23.63 13.20
N ASP A 136 15.64 -23.50 14.00
CA ASP A 136 14.56 -22.52 13.84
C ASP A 136 15.07 -21.07 13.82
N PHE A 137 14.32 -20.17 13.17
CA PHE A 137 14.67 -18.74 13.04
C PHE A 137 15.00 -18.09 14.39
N ALA A 138 14.27 -18.47 15.45
CA ALA A 138 14.46 -17.95 16.80
C ALA A 138 15.85 -18.27 17.40
N ARG A 139 16.52 -19.34 16.95
CA ARG A 139 17.85 -19.73 17.47
C ARG A 139 19.02 -19.09 16.74
N ARG A 140 18.74 -18.34 15.67
CA ARG A 140 19.74 -17.70 14.81
C ARG A 140 20.31 -16.44 15.44
N GLY A 141 21.58 -16.14 15.11
CA GLY A 141 22.20 -14.85 15.40
C GLY A 141 21.59 -13.72 14.57
N VAL A 142 21.89 -12.47 14.93
CA VAL A 142 21.33 -11.28 14.25
C VAL A 142 21.66 -11.28 12.75
N ASP A 143 22.93 -11.51 12.40
CA ASP A 143 23.39 -11.51 10.99
C ASP A 143 22.75 -12.64 10.16
N ASP A 144 22.55 -13.80 10.77
CA ASP A 144 21.88 -14.95 10.14
C ASP A 144 20.39 -14.64 9.90
N ARG A 145 19.71 -14.03 10.87
CA ARG A 145 18.31 -13.64 10.74
C ARG A 145 18.13 -12.63 9.61
N GLU A 146 18.98 -11.63 9.53
CA GLU A 146 18.96 -10.64 8.44
C GLU A 146 19.19 -11.32 7.08
N SER A 147 20.14 -12.25 7.00
CA SER A 147 20.43 -13.02 5.78
C SER A 147 19.24 -13.89 5.36
N ILE A 148 18.56 -14.54 6.31
CA ILE A 148 17.33 -15.30 6.06
C ILE A 148 16.23 -14.37 5.50
N LEU A 149 15.99 -13.21 6.13
CA LEU A 149 14.96 -12.28 5.67
C LEU A 149 15.25 -11.75 4.26
N ARG A 150 16.51 -11.46 3.93
CA ARG A 150 16.92 -11.08 2.56
C ARG A 150 16.60 -12.16 1.53
N ARG A 151 16.80 -13.44 1.86
CA ARG A 151 16.43 -14.55 0.95
C ARG A 151 14.93 -14.66 0.76
N VAL A 152 14.17 -14.45 1.84
CA VAL A 152 12.69 -14.44 1.77
C VAL A 152 12.19 -13.29 0.93
N GLU A 153 12.75 -12.08 1.10
CA GLU A 153 12.45 -10.90 0.29
C GLU A 153 12.68 -11.17 -1.20
N GLN A 154 13.82 -11.78 -1.55
CA GLN A 154 14.14 -12.12 -2.94
C GLN A 154 13.21 -13.19 -3.53
N SER A 155 12.79 -14.16 -2.72
CA SER A 155 11.95 -15.28 -3.18
C SER A 155 10.46 -14.95 -3.22
N HIS A 156 10.00 -14.06 -2.33
CA HIS A 156 8.59 -13.73 -2.12
C HIS A 156 8.39 -12.21 -1.93
N PRO A 157 8.76 -11.38 -2.91
CA PRO A 157 8.79 -9.92 -2.76
C PRO A 157 7.43 -9.32 -2.37
N GLU A 158 6.34 -9.76 -3.02
CA GLU A 158 4.99 -9.23 -2.75
C GLU A 158 4.49 -9.57 -1.34
N LEU A 159 4.84 -10.75 -0.82
CA LEU A 159 4.46 -11.14 0.55
C LEU A 159 5.29 -10.37 1.58
N PHE A 160 6.58 -10.21 1.31
CA PHE A 160 7.49 -9.49 2.18
C PHE A 160 7.17 -7.99 2.23
N GLU A 161 6.79 -7.39 1.11
CA GLU A 161 6.37 -5.98 1.04
C GLU A 161 5.19 -5.70 1.98
N VAL A 162 4.21 -6.61 2.05
CA VAL A 162 3.07 -6.49 2.96
C VAL A 162 3.51 -6.48 4.43
N LEU A 163 4.45 -7.36 4.79
CA LEU A 163 5.02 -7.40 6.14
C LEU A 163 5.76 -6.09 6.45
N VAL A 164 6.63 -5.62 5.55
CA VAL A 164 7.40 -4.38 5.72
C VAL A 164 6.45 -3.19 5.89
N ARG A 165 5.45 -3.05 5.02
CA ARG A 165 4.48 -1.95 5.09
C ARG A 165 3.82 -1.86 6.47
N HIS A 166 3.24 -2.96 6.95
CA HIS A 166 2.55 -2.96 8.24
C HIS A 166 3.50 -2.87 9.44
N THR A 167 4.76 -3.27 9.28
CA THR A 167 5.81 -3.02 10.27
C THR A 167 6.06 -1.52 10.41
N TYR A 168 6.25 -0.82 9.29
CA TYR A 168 6.50 0.62 9.28
C TYR A 168 5.28 1.43 9.73
N ASP A 169 4.08 1.06 9.27
CA ASP A 169 2.82 1.69 9.71
C ASP A 169 2.65 1.56 11.23
N GLY A 170 2.86 0.36 11.77
CA GLY A 170 2.77 0.10 13.20
C GLY A 170 3.86 0.80 14.01
N TYR A 171 5.08 0.85 13.49
CA TYR A 171 6.22 1.45 14.17
C TYR A 171 6.13 2.97 14.24
N TYR A 172 6.02 3.64 13.08
CA TYR A 172 5.96 5.09 13.00
C TYR A 172 4.59 5.66 13.38
N GLY A 173 3.55 4.81 13.41
CA GLY A 173 2.25 5.15 13.98
C GLY A 173 2.17 5.02 15.51
N HIS A 174 3.17 4.41 16.16
CA HIS A 174 3.11 4.17 17.61
C HIS A 174 3.37 5.46 18.40
N PRO A 175 2.54 5.81 19.41
CA PRO A 175 2.69 7.06 20.18
C PRO A 175 4.08 7.25 20.80
N THR A 176 4.70 6.18 21.29
CA THR A 176 6.06 6.24 21.85
C THR A 176 7.11 6.63 20.82
N VAL A 177 7.01 6.14 19.59
CA VAL A 177 7.95 6.46 18.51
C VAL A 177 7.71 7.89 18.03
N ILE A 178 6.43 8.28 17.86
CA ILE A 178 6.03 9.65 17.48
C ILE A 178 6.59 10.68 18.49
N ALA A 179 6.41 10.43 19.79
CA ALA A 179 6.93 11.32 20.83
C ALA A 179 8.46 11.43 20.81
N ARG A 180 9.18 10.32 20.55
CA ARG A 180 10.65 10.31 20.43
C ARG A 180 11.15 11.03 19.19
N LEU A 181 10.32 11.15 18.15
CA LEU A 181 10.61 11.98 16.97
C LEU A 181 10.36 13.48 17.24
N GLY A 182 9.93 13.87 18.45
CA GLY A 182 9.58 15.25 18.79
C GLY A 182 8.25 15.70 18.18
N LEU A 183 7.40 14.74 17.79
CA LEU A 183 6.08 15.00 17.24
C LEU A 183 5.01 14.80 18.32
N GLU A 184 3.94 15.57 18.25
CA GLU A 184 2.78 15.40 19.12
C GLU A 184 1.99 14.15 18.72
N PRO A 185 1.83 13.16 19.61
CA PRO A 185 1.01 11.97 19.33
C PRO A 185 -0.47 12.32 19.21
N GLY A 186 -1.11 11.87 18.13
CA GLY A 186 -2.56 11.94 17.97
C GLY A 186 -3.02 12.37 16.58
N PRO A 187 -4.34 12.56 16.39
CA PRO A 187 -4.89 12.97 15.11
C PRO A 187 -4.38 14.35 14.69
N LEU A 188 -3.89 14.45 13.46
CA LEU A 188 -3.47 15.74 12.89
C LEU A 188 -4.63 16.72 12.79
N HIS A 189 -5.85 16.24 12.56
CA HIS A 189 -7.02 17.10 12.46
C HIS A 189 -7.89 17.00 13.71
N PRO A 190 -8.43 18.13 14.21
CA PRO A 190 -8.39 19.47 13.60
C PRO A 190 -7.17 20.33 14.00
N ARG A 191 -6.28 19.85 14.87
CA ARG A 191 -5.25 20.69 15.53
C ARG A 191 -4.16 21.23 14.58
N GLY A 192 -3.86 20.49 13.52
CA GLY A 192 -2.74 20.75 12.62
C GLY A 192 -1.37 20.48 13.25
N HIS A 193 -0.31 20.58 12.45
CA HIS A 193 1.05 20.72 12.97
C HIS A 193 1.34 22.20 13.24
N GLN A 194 2.13 22.49 14.29
CA GLN A 194 2.71 23.81 14.44
C GLN A 194 3.78 24.00 13.35
N VAL A 195 3.55 24.99 12.49
CA VAL A 195 4.54 25.41 11.48
C VAL A 195 5.22 26.66 12.01
N GLU A 196 6.55 26.68 11.99
CA GLU A 196 7.30 27.89 12.35
C GLU A 196 6.85 29.07 11.50
N THR A 197 6.60 30.20 12.15
CA THR A 197 6.19 31.42 11.45
C THR A 197 7.39 32.02 10.74
N ALA A 198 7.58 31.65 9.47
CA ALA A 198 8.59 32.25 8.61
C ALA A 198 8.10 33.59 8.03
N ALA A 199 9.02 34.49 7.69
CA ALA A 199 8.71 35.69 6.93
C ALA A 199 8.19 35.30 5.55
N LEU A 200 6.87 35.31 5.39
CA LEU A 200 6.22 34.95 4.13
C LEU A 200 6.61 35.96 3.03
N PRO A 201 6.87 35.50 1.79
CA PRO A 201 7.03 36.40 0.66
C PRO A 201 5.75 37.20 0.42
N ASP A 202 5.86 38.35 -0.24
CA ASP A 202 4.69 39.21 -0.51
C ASP A 202 3.57 38.45 -1.25
N LEU A 203 2.45 38.25 -0.56
CA LEU A 203 1.27 37.54 -1.05
C LEU A 203 0.25 38.46 -1.72
N ALA A 204 0.51 39.77 -1.84
CA ALA A 204 -0.44 40.75 -2.36
C ALA A 204 -1.00 40.36 -3.74
N ARG A 205 -0.15 39.85 -4.64
CA ARG A 205 -0.57 39.38 -5.98
C ARG A 205 -1.53 38.19 -5.92
N VAL A 206 -1.37 37.27 -4.96
CA VAL A 206 -2.23 36.09 -4.82
C VAL A 206 -3.57 36.50 -4.22
N SER A 207 -3.54 37.31 -3.15
CA SER A 207 -4.75 37.85 -2.51
C SER A 207 -5.59 38.69 -3.47
N ALA A 208 -4.96 39.47 -4.36
CA ALA A 208 -5.64 40.32 -5.34
C ALA A 208 -6.38 39.55 -6.45
N ARG A 209 -6.17 38.23 -6.61
CA ARG A 209 -6.85 37.43 -7.64
C ARG A 209 -8.33 37.18 -7.35
N GLY A 210 -8.77 37.37 -6.11
CA GLY A 210 -10.15 37.12 -5.70
C GLY A 210 -10.54 35.63 -5.69
N PRO A 211 -11.77 35.29 -5.26
CA PRO A 211 -12.24 33.92 -5.20
C PRO A 211 -12.33 33.30 -6.60
N ILE A 212 -11.66 32.16 -6.80
CA ILE A 212 -11.66 31.39 -8.07
C ILE A 212 -12.80 30.35 -8.08
N TYR A 213 -13.41 30.09 -6.92
CA TYR A 213 -14.52 29.15 -6.80
C TYR A 213 -15.86 29.76 -7.23
N ARG A 214 -16.79 28.92 -7.68
CA ARG A 214 -18.17 29.33 -8.01
C ARG A 214 -18.91 29.69 -6.72
N GLN A 215 -19.46 30.89 -6.66
CA GLN A 215 -20.44 31.26 -5.64
C GLN A 215 -21.79 30.60 -6.03
N THR A 216 -22.32 29.79 -5.14
CA THR A 216 -23.67 29.20 -5.23
C THR A 216 -24.73 30.17 -4.77
#